data_AF-A0A534WV86-F1
#
_entry.id   AF-A0A534WV86-F1
#
_cell.length_a   1.000
_cell.length_b   1.000
_cell.length_c   1.000
_cell.angle_alpha   90.00
_cell.angle_beta   90.00
_cell.angle_gamma   90.00
#
_symmetry.space_group_name_H-M   'P 1'
#
loop_
_entity.id
_entity.type
_entity.pdbx_description
1 polymer ?
#
loop_
_entity_poly.entity_id
_entity_poly.type
_entity_poly.pdbx_seq_one_letter_code
_entity_poly.pdbx_strand_id
1 'polypeptide(L)'
;QVLAWHGENLLGNSDGAALNEPEVKAAKVETKDGVVRGVLGYSPETSVDIAYVPSLGDWKTAWDLIHFQGFLGTRMTMQFTWQGCDSILAAPLVIDLVRLADLALRRGESGPMTQAACFFKAPVGTQEQDLGRQYAMLDRYLRGCRISALAGGKRASMRAAGVP
;
A
#
# COMPACT_ATOMS: atom_id res chain seq x y z
N GLN A 1 1.16 23.55 -2.31
CA GLN A 1 1.92 22.76 -3.31
C GLN A 1 3.17 22.21 -2.64
N VAL A 2 3.48 20.93 -2.85
CA VAL A 2 4.75 20.33 -2.43
C VAL A 2 5.83 20.76 -3.41
N LEU A 3 6.94 21.26 -2.88
CA LEU A 3 8.10 21.70 -3.66
C LEU A 3 9.15 20.58 -3.71
N ALA A 4 9.44 19.99 -2.55
CA ALA A 4 10.37 18.87 -2.43
C ALA A 4 9.91 17.85 -1.37
N TRP A 5 10.24 16.58 -1.58
CA TRP A 5 10.06 15.49 -0.62
C TRP A 5 11.31 14.60 -0.61
N HIS A 6 12.07 14.65 0.47
CA HIS A 6 13.26 13.83 0.68
C HIS A 6 12.99 12.78 1.75
N GLY A 7 13.31 11.52 1.48
CA GLY A 7 13.12 10.43 2.42
C GLY A 7 14.38 9.58 2.58
N GLU A 8 14.82 9.35 3.82
CA GLU A 8 15.88 8.39 4.15
C GLU A 8 15.30 7.17 4.86
N ASN A 9 15.78 5.98 4.51
CA ASN A 9 15.38 4.72 5.11
C ASN A 9 16.61 3.96 5.61
N LEU A 10 16.64 3.64 6.90
CA LEU A 10 17.69 2.86 7.55
C LEU A 10 17.11 1.51 7.97
N LEU A 11 17.75 0.40 7.58
CA LEU A 11 17.34 -0.95 7.98
C LEU A 11 18.53 -1.92 8.00
N GLY A 12 18.47 -2.95 8.84
CA GLY A 12 19.60 -3.85 9.13
C GLY A 12 19.35 -5.33 8.90
N ASN A 13 18.16 -5.73 8.48
CA ASN A 13 17.80 -7.11 8.21
C ASN A 13 18.28 -7.57 6.82
N SER A 14 17.89 -8.77 6.41
CA SER A 14 18.22 -9.31 5.09
C SER A 14 17.66 -8.49 3.92
N ASP A 15 16.52 -7.80 4.09
CA ASP A 15 16.03 -6.83 3.09
C ASP A 15 17.04 -5.68 2.96
N GLY A 16 17.52 -5.14 4.09
CA GLY A 16 18.57 -4.12 4.09
C GLY A 16 19.85 -4.55 3.39
N ALA A 17 20.30 -5.79 3.63
CA ALA A 17 21.50 -6.33 2.98
C ALA A 17 21.33 -6.47 1.46
N ALA A 18 20.17 -6.96 0.99
CA ALA A 18 19.86 -7.10 -0.43
C ALA A 18 19.77 -5.74 -1.15
N LEU A 19 19.29 -4.71 -0.46
CA LEU A 19 19.16 -3.34 -1.01
C LEU A 19 20.46 -2.55 -1.07
N ASN A 20 21.55 -3.10 -0.52
CA ASN A 20 22.88 -2.54 -0.70
C ASN A 20 23.41 -2.80 -2.13
N GLU A 21 22.74 -3.66 -2.90
CA GLU A 21 23.01 -3.86 -4.32
C GLU A 21 22.41 -2.71 -5.17
N PRO A 22 23.22 -2.01 -5.99
CA PRO A 22 22.77 -0.81 -6.73
C PRO A 22 21.56 -1.03 -7.63
N GLU A 23 21.46 -2.19 -8.28
CA GLU A 23 20.37 -2.51 -9.21
C GLU A 23 19.03 -2.72 -8.48
N VAL A 24 19.05 -3.39 -7.32
CA VAL A 24 17.86 -3.59 -6.47
C VAL A 24 17.41 -2.26 -5.85
N LYS A 25 18.37 -1.40 -5.49
CA LYS A 25 18.11 -0.05 -4.99
C LYS A 25 17.38 0.80 -6.04
N ALA A 26 17.80 0.76 -7.31
CA ALA A 26 17.22 1.56 -8.38
C ALA A 26 15.72 1.27 -8.61
N ALA A 27 15.33 0.00 -8.73
CA ALA A 27 13.92 -0.39 -8.93
C ALA A 27 13.01 0.02 -7.75
N LYS A 28 13.54 -0.02 -6.52
CA LYS A 28 12.80 0.35 -5.30
C LYS A 28 12.66 1.87 -5.14
N VAL A 29 13.64 2.65 -5.62
CA VAL A 29 13.56 4.13 -5.67
C VAL A 29 12.51 4.58 -6.69
N GLU A 30 12.53 4.01 -7.90
CA GLU A 30 11.56 4.33 -8.97
C GLU A 30 10.11 4.10 -8.51
N THR A 31 9.86 2.96 -7.85
CA THR A 31 8.52 2.64 -7.34
C THR A 31 8.03 3.64 -6.29
N LYS A 32 8.90 4.08 -5.38
CA LYS A 32 8.51 5.01 -4.30
C LYS A 32 8.26 6.42 -4.82
N ASP A 33 9.08 6.87 -5.76
CA ASP A 33 8.92 8.18 -6.42
C ASP A 33 7.60 8.24 -7.22
N GLY A 34 7.23 7.13 -7.87
CA GLY A 34 5.96 7.00 -8.59
C GLY A 34 4.71 7.25 -7.73
N VAL A 35 4.74 6.88 -6.44
CA VAL A 35 3.61 7.08 -5.53
C VAL A 35 3.35 8.56 -5.27
N VAL A 36 4.38 9.34 -4.95
CA VAL A 36 4.25 10.78 -4.65
C VAL A 36 3.64 11.51 -5.86
N ARG A 37 4.13 11.20 -7.06
CA ARG A 37 3.60 11.76 -8.31
C ARG A 37 2.15 11.37 -8.56
N GLY A 38 1.82 10.08 -8.36
CA GLY A 38 0.47 9.57 -8.54
C GLY A 38 -0.55 10.21 -7.60
N VAL A 39 -0.18 10.43 -6.34
CA VAL A 39 -1.06 11.06 -5.34
C VAL A 39 -1.22 12.56 -5.58
N LEU A 40 -0.13 13.27 -5.91
CA LEU A 40 -0.17 14.73 -6.06
C LEU A 40 -0.72 15.18 -7.43
N GLY A 41 -0.62 14.34 -8.47
CA GLY A 41 -0.97 14.69 -9.84
C GLY A 41 0.03 15.62 -10.54
N TYR A 42 1.18 15.87 -9.92
CA TYR A 42 2.32 16.62 -10.45
C TYR A 42 3.63 16.07 -9.86
N SER A 43 4.77 16.51 -10.40
CA SER A 43 6.10 16.02 -10.01
C SER A 43 6.88 17.07 -9.20
N PRO A 44 6.87 17.01 -7.86
CA PRO A 44 7.82 17.77 -7.05
C PRO A 44 9.24 17.20 -7.18
N GLU A 45 10.23 17.90 -6.66
CA GLU A 45 11.56 17.32 -6.45
C GLU A 45 11.46 16.20 -5.41
N THR A 46 12.01 15.03 -5.73
CA THR A 46 11.95 13.86 -4.86
C THR A 46 13.30 13.19 -4.77
N SER A 47 13.67 12.74 -3.57
CA SER A 47 14.79 11.81 -3.41
C SER A 47 14.44 10.78 -2.35
N VAL A 48 14.84 9.54 -2.61
CA VAL A 48 14.68 8.46 -1.65
C VAL A 48 15.99 7.71 -1.53
N ASP A 49 16.53 7.68 -0.31
CA ASP A 49 17.70 6.90 0.01
C ASP A 49 17.38 5.76 0.96
N ILE A 50 18.18 4.71 0.80
CA ILE A 50 18.17 3.50 1.60
C ILE A 50 19.60 3.22 2.00
N ALA A 51 19.86 3.12 3.30
CA ALA A 51 21.15 2.78 3.86
C ALA A 51 21.05 1.51 4.72
N TYR A 52 22.02 0.61 4.53
CA TYR A 52 22.12 -0.62 5.31
C TYR A 52 22.84 -0.35 6.63
N VAL A 53 22.15 -0.61 7.74
CA VAL A 53 22.66 -0.39 9.11
C VAL A 53 22.45 -1.67 9.92
N PRO A 54 23.41 -2.61 9.94
CA PRO A 54 23.22 -3.95 10.51
C PRO A 54 22.70 -3.98 11.94
N SER A 55 23.10 -3.00 12.77
CA SER A 55 22.69 -2.90 14.18
C SER A 55 21.18 -2.69 14.37
N LEU A 56 20.47 -2.23 13.34
CA LEU A 56 19.02 -2.05 13.40
C LEU A 56 18.24 -3.36 13.31
N GLY A 57 18.83 -4.42 12.73
CA GLY A 57 18.10 -5.65 12.42
C GLY A 57 16.78 -5.32 11.70
N ASP A 58 15.66 -5.82 12.21
CA ASP A 58 14.32 -5.61 11.63
C ASP A 58 13.67 -4.26 12.00
N TRP A 59 14.31 -3.45 12.84
CA TRP A 59 13.82 -2.14 13.28
C TRP A 59 14.18 -1.06 12.26
N LYS A 60 13.30 -0.89 11.28
CA LYS A 60 13.45 0.14 10.27
C LYS A 60 13.21 1.53 10.87
N THR A 61 14.03 2.49 10.45
CA THR A 61 13.77 3.92 10.63
C THR A 61 13.58 4.57 9.26
N ALA A 62 12.52 5.33 9.07
CA ALA A 62 12.35 6.24 7.95
C ALA A 62 12.28 7.67 8.46
N TRP A 63 12.97 8.59 7.80
CA TRP A 63 12.89 10.02 8.07
C TRP A 63 12.52 10.74 6.78
N ASP A 64 11.55 11.64 6.88
CA ASP A 64 10.99 12.36 5.75
C ASP A 64 11.03 13.87 6.01
N LEU A 65 11.46 14.61 5.00
CA LEU A 65 11.46 16.07 4.92
C LEU A 65 10.59 16.52 3.75
N ILE A 66 9.52 17.25 4.05
CA ILE A 66 8.57 17.77 3.07
C ILE A 66 8.62 19.29 3.08
N HIS A 67 9.10 19.89 1.99
CA HIS A 67 9.09 21.34 1.79
C HIS A 67 7.92 21.71 0.90
N PHE A 68 7.07 22.64 1.35
CA PHE A 68 5.84 23.01 0.66
C PHE A 68 5.53 24.49 0.78
N GLN A 69 4.65 24.97 -0.10
CA GLN A 69 4.12 26.34 -0.06
C GLN A 69 2.60 26.35 0.13
N GLY A 70 2.14 27.29 0.95
CA GLY A 70 0.73 27.53 1.28
C GLY A 70 0.24 28.90 0.81
N PHE A 71 -0.63 29.52 1.61
CA PHE A 71 -1.21 30.83 1.32
C PHE A 71 -0.14 31.89 1.03
N LEU A 72 -0.36 32.75 0.02
CA LEU A 72 0.58 33.79 -0.42
C LEU A 72 1.98 33.28 -0.79
N GLY A 73 2.11 32.00 -1.14
CA GLY A 73 3.41 31.40 -1.45
C GLY A 73 4.31 31.23 -0.21
N THR A 74 3.76 31.34 1.00
CA THR A 74 4.51 31.13 2.24
C THR A 74 5.05 29.71 2.28
N ARG A 75 6.38 29.59 2.36
CA ARG A 75 7.10 28.32 2.42
C ARG A 75 7.13 27.80 3.85
N MET A 76 6.93 26.49 3.97
CA MET A 76 6.87 25.76 5.23
C MET A 76 7.51 24.39 5.04
N THR A 77 7.89 23.78 6.15
CA THR A 77 8.51 22.46 6.17
C THR A 77 7.80 21.59 7.19
N MET A 78 7.55 20.34 6.81
CA MET A 78 7.13 19.28 7.72
C MET A 78 8.20 18.20 7.73
N GLN A 79 8.50 17.67 8.90
CA GLN A 79 9.36 16.50 9.06
C GLN A 79 8.67 15.47 9.93
N PHE A 80 8.89 14.21 9.62
CA PHE A 80 8.51 13.13 10.53
C PHE A 80 9.50 11.99 10.47
N THR A 81 9.55 11.23 11.57
CA THR A 81 10.32 10.00 11.67
C THR A 81 9.35 8.86 11.95
N TRP A 82 9.41 7.82 11.15
CA TRP A 82 8.74 6.55 11.43
C TRP A 82 9.77 5.52 11.88
N GLN A 83 9.48 4.85 12.99
CA GLN A 83 10.23 3.68 13.45
C GLN A 83 9.28 2.51 13.64
N GLY A 84 9.68 1.34 13.16
CA GLY A 84 8.84 0.15 13.23
C GLY A 84 9.60 -1.12 12.90
N CYS A 85 9.06 -2.24 13.34
CA CYS A 85 9.53 -3.56 12.96
C CYS A 85 8.86 -3.96 11.64
N ASP A 86 9.63 -4.02 10.55
CA ASP A 86 9.11 -4.22 9.20
C ASP A 86 8.38 -5.56 9.05
N SER A 87 8.90 -6.63 9.66
CA SER A 87 8.28 -7.96 9.61
C SER A 87 6.93 -7.99 10.31
N ILE A 88 6.79 -7.31 11.46
CA ILE A 88 5.52 -7.25 12.20
C ILE A 88 4.50 -6.36 11.47
N LEU A 89 4.94 -5.34 10.74
CA LEU A 89 4.06 -4.57 9.86
C LEU A 89 3.58 -5.40 8.67
N ALA A 90 4.46 -6.20 8.07
CA ALA A 90 4.19 -6.94 6.84
C ALA A 90 3.39 -8.24 7.06
N ALA A 91 3.65 -8.98 8.14
CA ALA A 91 3.06 -10.31 8.33
C ALA A 91 1.51 -10.31 8.36
N PRO A 92 0.82 -9.37 9.05
CA PRO A 92 -0.64 -9.30 9.02
C PRO A 92 -1.20 -9.04 7.61
N LEU A 93 -0.51 -8.23 6.80
CA LEU A 93 -0.92 -7.92 5.43
C LEU A 93 -0.92 -9.18 4.56
N VAL A 94 0.07 -10.06 4.73
CA VAL A 94 0.14 -11.35 4.02
C VAL A 94 -1.05 -12.23 4.39
N ILE A 95 -1.39 -12.31 5.69
CA ILE A 95 -2.54 -13.09 6.15
C ILE A 95 -3.84 -12.57 5.53
N ASP A 96 -4.03 -11.26 5.51
CA ASP A 96 -5.23 -10.65 4.93
C ASP A 96 -5.31 -10.86 3.41
N LEU A 97 -4.19 -10.76 2.69
CA LEU A 97 -4.13 -11.04 1.25
C LEU A 97 -4.51 -12.50 0.94
N VAL A 98 -4.03 -13.47 1.71
CA VAL A 98 -4.40 -14.88 1.55
C VAL A 98 -5.90 -15.08 1.75
N ARG A 99 -6.48 -14.43 2.77
CA ARG A 99 -7.93 -14.51 3.04
C ARG A 99 -8.77 -13.87 1.94
N LEU A 100 -8.32 -12.74 1.39
CA LEU A 100 -8.97 -12.08 0.25
C LEU A 100 -8.89 -12.93 -1.02
N ALA A 101 -7.75 -13.58 -1.26
CA ALA A 101 -7.57 -14.46 -2.41
C ALA A 101 -8.44 -15.72 -2.30
N ASP A 102 -8.52 -16.35 -1.13
CA ASP A 102 -9.43 -17.48 -0.88
C ASP A 102 -10.90 -17.08 -1.08
N LEU A 103 -11.31 -15.90 -0.59
CA LEU A 103 -12.65 -15.36 -0.82
C LEU A 103 -12.96 -15.20 -2.32
N ALA A 104 -12.05 -14.59 -3.08
CA ALA A 104 -12.20 -14.40 -4.52
C ALA A 104 -12.29 -15.74 -5.25
N LEU A 105 -11.41 -16.69 -4.90
CA LEU A 105 -11.39 -18.05 -5.47
C LEU A 105 -12.72 -18.79 -5.25
N ARG A 106 -13.26 -18.78 -4.02
CA ARG A 106 -14.55 -19.42 -3.68
C ARG A 106 -15.73 -18.80 -4.43
N ARG A 107 -15.58 -17.56 -4.88
CA ARG A 107 -16.59 -16.83 -5.67
C ARG A 107 -16.40 -17.01 -7.18
N GLY A 108 -15.39 -17.76 -7.60
CA GLY A 108 -15.07 -17.99 -9.01
C GLY A 108 -14.50 -16.76 -9.71
N GLU A 109 -13.96 -15.79 -8.96
CA GLU A 109 -13.36 -14.59 -9.52
C GLU A 109 -11.95 -14.90 -10.08
N SER A 110 -11.52 -14.18 -11.11
CA SER A 110 -10.21 -14.33 -11.74
C SER A 110 -9.68 -12.99 -12.27
N GLY A 111 -8.37 -12.93 -12.54
CA GLY A 111 -7.69 -11.71 -12.98
C GLY A 111 -7.15 -10.85 -11.83
N PRO A 112 -6.68 -9.62 -12.11
CA PRO A 112 -6.10 -8.73 -11.10
C PRO A 112 -7.09 -8.35 -9.99
N MET A 113 -6.69 -8.55 -8.73
CA MET A 113 -7.47 -8.19 -7.54
C MET A 113 -7.32 -6.70 -7.20
N THR A 114 -7.86 -5.81 -8.03
CA THR A 114 -7.73 -4.35 -7.85
C THR A 114 -8.29 -3.86 -6.50
N GLN A 115 -9.24 -4.58 -5.89
CA GLN A 115 -9.74 -4.34 -4.54
C GLN A 115 -8.66 -4.45 -3.45
N ALA A 116 -7.56 -5.15 -3.70
CA ALA A 116 -6.44 -5.30 -2.78
C ALA A 116 -5.33 -4.25 -3.02
N ALA A 117 -5.60 -3.19 -3.77
CA ALA A 117 -4.60 -2.18 -4.12
C ALA A 117 -3.90 -1.56 -2.90
N CYS A 118 -4.63 -1.34 -1.78
CA CYS A 118 -4.10 -0.74 -0.56
C CYS A 118 -3.01 -1.55 0.15
N PHE A 119 -2.76 -2.80 -0.26
CA PHE A 119 -1.70 -3.64 0.29
C PHE A 119 -0.36 -3.48 -0.45
N PHE A 120 -0.34 -2.78 -1.58
CA PHE A 120 0.82 -2.72 -2.48
C PHE A 120 1.25 -1.27 -2.76
N LYS A 121 2.56 -1.06 -2.91
CA LYS A 121 3.12 0.23 -3.34
C LYS A 121 2.92 0.49 -4.85
N ALA A 122 2.80 -0.58 -5.64
CA ALA A 122 2.55 -0.54 -7.08
C ALA A 122 1.48 -1.59 -7.41
N PRO A 123 0.18 -1.26 -7.21
CA PRO A 123 -0.89 -2.22 -7.41
C PRO A 123 -1.07 -2.56 -8.91
N VAL A 124 -1.31 -3.83 -9.21
CA VAL A 124 -1.56 -4.30 -10.59
C VAL A 124 -3.02 -4.08 -10.95
N GLY A 125 -3.27 -3.61 -12.18
CA GLY A 125 -4.62 -3.45 -12.74
C GLY A 125 -5.34 -2.17 -12.32
N THR A 126 -4.69 -1.26 -11.60
CA THR A 126 -5.22 0.07 -11.27
C THR A 126 -4.08 1.10 -11.24
N GLN A 127 -4.41 2.36 -11.57
CA GLN A 127 -3.50 3.51 -11.46
C GLN A 127 -3.79 4.37 -10.22
N GLU A 128 -4.79 3.99 -9.41
CA GLU A 128 -5.10 4.70 -8.17
C GLU A 128 -3.98 4.48 -7.15
N GLN A 129 -3.43 5.57 -6.61
CA GLN A 129 -2.31 5.59 -5.66
C GLN A 129 -2.70 6.21 -4.31
N ASP A 130 -3.89 6.82 -4.21
CA ASP A 130 -4.41 7.36 -2.95
C ASP A 130 -4.88 6.21 -2.05
N LEU A 131 -4.20 6.05 -0.90
CA LEU A 131 -4.48 4.98 0.06
C LEU A 131 -5.93 5.00 0.56
N GLY A 132 -6.53 6.18 0.78
CA GLY A 132 -7.90 6.30 1.24
C GLY A 132 -8.91 5.81 0.21
N ARG A 133 -8.68 6.13 -1.07
CA ARG A 133 -9.49 5.63 -2.18
C ARG A 133 -9.30 4.12 -2.40
N GLN A 134 -8.07 3.63 -2.34
CA GLN A 134 -7.79 2.19 -2.41
C GLN A 134 -8.48 1.43 -1.26
N TYR A 135 -8.46 1.96 -0.04
CA TYR A 135 -9.19 1.37 1.08
C TYR A 135 -10.71 1.37 0.85
N ALA A 136 -11.26 2.45 0.27
CA ALA A 136 -12.68 2.50 -0.11
C ALA A 136 -13.04 1.47 -1.20
N MET A 137 -12.11 1.14 -2.10
CA MET A 137 -12.30 0.04 -3.07
C MET A 137 -12.41 -1.31 -2.36
N LEU A 138 -11.53 -1.58 -1.39
CA LEU A 138 -11.58 -2.80 -0.57
C LEU A 138 -12.89 -2.90 0.21
N ASP A 139 -13.29 -1.84 0.92
CA ASP A 139 -14.53 -1.81 1.70
C ASP A 139 -15.77 -2.04 0.81
N ARG A 140 -15.81 -1.41 -0.37
CA ARG A 140 -16.89 -1.61 -1.34
C ARG A 140 -16.97 -3.07 -1.81
N TYR A 141 -15.83 -3.68 -2.11
CA TYR A 141 -15.76 -5.10 -2.50
C TYR A 141 -16.29 -6.01 -1.40
N LEU A 142 -15.81 -5.85 -0.16
CA LEU A 142 -16.21 -6.67 0.98
C LEU A 142 -17.71 -6.54 1.30
N ARG A 143 -18.26 -5.33 1.21
CA ARG A 143 -19.72 -5.10 1.35
C ARG A 143 -20.50 -5.82 0.26
N GLY A 144 -20.04 -5.77 -0.99
CA GLY A 144 -20.64 -6.50 -2.11
C GLY A 144 -20.66 -8.01 -1.88
N CYS A 145 -19.54 -8.57 -1.41
CA CYS A 145 -19.43 -9.98 -1.05
C CYS A 145 -20.43 -10.39 0.05
N ARG A 146 -20.58 -9.56 1.08
CA ARG A 146 -21.53 -9.81 2.18
C ARG A 146 -22.99 -9.83 1.71
N ILE A 147 -23.37 -8.90 0.84
CA ILE A 147 -24.74 -8.84 0.28
C ILE A 147 -25.02 -10.08 -0.57
N SER A 148 -24.06 -10.47 -1.42
CA SER A 148 -24.15 -11.67 -2.26
C SER A 148 -24.31 -12.95 -1.42
N ALA A 149 -23.56 -13.09 -0.32
CA ALA A 149 -23.68 -14.23 0.59
C ALA A 149 -25.07 -14.32 1.25
N LEU A 150 -25.63 -13.19 1.70
CA LEU A 150 -26.97 -13.13 2.29
C LEU A 150 -28.07 -13.44 1.27
N ALA A 151 -27.94 -12.97 0.03
CA ALA A 151 -28.88 -13.25 -1.04
C ALA A 151 -28.84 -14.73 -1.49
N GLY A 152 -27.63 -15.31 -1.57
CA GLY A 152 -27.43 -16.73 -1.85
C GLY A 152 -28.01 -17.63 -0.76
N GLY A 153 -27.83 -17.26 0.51
CA GLY A 153 -28.44 -17.95 1.66
C GLY A 153 -29.97 -17.92 1.63
N LYS A 154 -30.58 -16.78 1.30
CA LYS A 154 -32.05 -16.69 1.12
C LYS A 154 -32.57 -17.56 -0.03
N ARG A 155 -31.89 -17.57 -1.19
CA ARG A 155 -32.27 -18.42 -2.34
C ARG A 155 -32.11 -19.91 -2.04
N ALA A 156 -31.06 -20.31 -1.33
CA ALA A 156 -30.87 -21.68 -0.88
C ALA A 156 -31.94 -22.11 0.13
N SER A 157 -32.29 -21.22 1.07
CA SER A 157 -33.37 -21.46 2.04
C SER A 157 -34.76 -21.55 1.40
N MET A 158 -35.09 -20.69 0.42
CA MET A 158 -36.36 -20.76 -0.31
C MET A 158 -36.48 -22.05 -1.14
N ARG A 159 -35.41 -22.46 -1.83
CA ARG A 159 -35.37 -23.74 -2.54
C ARG A 159 -35.50 -24.95 -1.62
N ALA A 160 -34.93 -24.89 -0.42
CA ALA A 160 -35.06 -25.95 0.58
C ALA A 160 -36.46 -26.00 1.23
N ALA A 161 -37.19 -24.87 1.26
CA ALA A 161 -38.53 -24.77 1.81
C ALA A 161 -39.66 -25.12 0.83
N GLY A 162 -39.35 -25.46 -0.43
CA GLY A 162 -40.35 -25.88 -1.43
C GLY A 162 -41.34 -24.79 -1.86
N VAL A 163 -41.04 -23.51 -1.57
CA VAL A 163 -41.82 -22.37 -2.06
C VAL A 163 -41.26 -21.98 -3.43
N PRO A 164 -42.07 -21.94 -4.51
CA PRO A 164 -41.59 -21.61 -5.85
C PRO A 164 -40.92 -20.23 -5.92
#